data_AF-A0A5C6DUJ0-F1
#
_entry.id   AF-A0A5C6DUJ0-F1
#
_cell.length_a   1.000
_cell.length_b   1.000
_cell.length_c   1.000
_cell.angle_alpha   90.00
_cell.angle_beta   90.00
_cell.angle_gamma   90.00
#
_symmetry.space_group_name_H-M   'P 1'
#
loop_
_entity.id
_entity.type
_entity.pdbx_description
1 polymer ?
#
loop_
_entity_poly.entity_id
_entity_poly.type
_entity_poly.pdbx_seq_one_letter_code
_entity_poly.pdbx_strand_id
1 'polypeptide(L)'
;MAKVDQTVPQKDEPVTESDHTETIKSQILEKTGRPPRLHRVEVCQHHNGNYRVNIWEKLEPTGDSAYSTAVHIGASYYLKVSDSGEIIRSNPPLTKLRFLA
;
A
#
# COMPACT_ATOMS: atom_id res chain seq x y z
N MET A 1 -40.96 18.40 4.57
CA MET A 1 -40.24 17.10 4.68
C MET A 1 -39.02 17.18 3.79
N ALA A 2 -37.83 17.29 4.38
CA ALA A 2 -36.58 17.43 3.65
C ALA A 2 -36.06 16.04 3.25
N LYS A 3 -35.89 15.80 1.95
CA LYS A 3 -35.06 14.71 1.45
C LYS A 3 -33.66 15.29 1.23
N VAL A 4 -32.72 14.91 2.08
CA VAL A 4 -31.29 15.16 1.87
C VAL A 4 -30.82 14.08 0.92
N ASP A 5 -30.75 14.41 -0.36
CA ASP A 5 -29.99 13.64 -1.35
C ASP A 5 -28.51 13.80 -0.99
N GLN A 6 -27.95 12.76 -0.37
CA GLN A 6 -26.55 12.69 -0.01
C GLN A 6 -25.81 12.29 -1.29
N THR A 7 -25.39 13.29 -2.06
CA THR A 7 -24.43 13.12 -3.15
C THR A 7 -23.15 12.51 -2.58
N VAL A 8 -22.88 11.27 -2.98
CA VAL A 8 -21.59 10.60 -2.81
C VAL A 8 -20.51 11.59 -3.31
N PRO A 9 -19.47 11.92 -2.51
CA PRO A 9 -18.41 12.78 -2.99
C PRO A 9 -17.80 12.15 -4.24
N GLN A 10 -17.98 12.81 -5.38
CA GLN A 10 -17.27 12.48 -6.60
C GLN A 10 -15.80 12.55 -6.25
N LYS A 11 -15.15 11.39 -6.38
CA LYS A 11 -13.73 11.21 -6.25
C LYS A 11 -13.11 12.09 -7.33
N ASP A 12 -12.67 13.28 -6.95
CA ASP A 12 -11.88 14.18 -7.79
C ASP A 12 -10.86 13.34 -8.55
N GLU A 13 -10.94 13.40 -9.89
CA GLU A 13 -9.97 12.78 -10.76
C GLU A 13 -8.58 13.29 -10.35
N PRO A 14 -7.63 12.40 -10.01
CA PRO A 14 -6.30 12.87 -9.69
C PRO A 14 -5.70 13.43 -10.97
N VAL A 15 -5.48 14.75 -10.94
CA VAL A 15 -4.48 15.45 -11.75
C VAL A 15 -3.28 14.53 -11.91
N THR A 16 -2.82 14.38 -13.14
CA THR A 16 -1.70 13.54 -13.57
C THR A 16 -0.37 13.99 -12.95
N GLU A 17 -0.25 13.94 -11.61
CA GLU A 17 1.02 13.68 -10.95
C GLU A 17 1.51 12.35 -11.54
N SER A 18 2.74 12.31 -12.01
CA SER A 18 3.34 11.06 -12.51
C SER A 18 3.04 9.95 -11.50
N ASP A 19 2.35 8.91 -11.95
CA ASP A 19 1.91 7.84 -11.07
C ASP A 19 3.14 7.02 -10.63
N HIS A 20 3.85 7.53 -9.64
CA HIS A 20 5.06 6.93 -9.08
C HIS A 20 4.75 5.62 -8.35
N THR A 21 3.48 5.18 -8.32
CA THR A 21 3.02 3.96 -7.65
C THR A 21 3.84 2.73 -8.02
N GLU A 22 4.06 2.47 -9.31
CA GLU A 22 4.82 1.27 -9.73
C GLU A 22 6.31 1.36 -9.34
N THR A 23 6.88 2.56 -9.41
CA THR A 23 8.26 2.84 -8.99
C THR A 23 8.42 2.68 -7.48
N ILE A 24 7.43 3.12 -6.68
CA ILE A 24 7.39 2.97 -5.22
C ILE A 24 7.23 1.48 -4.85
N LYS A 25 6.28 0.76 -5.48
CA LYS A 25 6.08 -0.68 -5.25
C LYS A 25 7.37 -1.47 -5.48
N SER A 26 8.05 -1.18 -6.59
CA SER A 26 9.30 -1.85 -6.98
C SER A 26 10.41 -1.59 -5.95
N GLN A 27 10.64 -0.32 -5.59
CA GLN A 27 11.66 0.04 -4.58
C GLN A 27 11.36 -0.55 -3.20
N ILE A 28 10.09 -0.60 -2.78
CA ILE A 28 9.70 -1.20 -1.51
C ILE A 28 10.06 -2.68 -1.50
N LEU A 29 9.61 -3.45 -2.49
CA LEU A 29 9.87 -4.89 -2.55
C LEU A 29 11.35 -5.22 -2.71
N GLU A 30 12.12 -4.37 -3.40
CA GLU A 30 13.58 -4.51 -3.51
C GLU A 30 14.26 -4.32 -2.14
N LYS A 31 13.89 -3.28 -1.38
CA LYS A 31 14.53 -2.94 -0.10
C LYS A 31 14.06 -3.83 1.05
N THR A 32 12.77 -4.15 1.11
CA THR A 32 12.17 -4.96 2.19
C THR A 32 12.22 -6.45 1.93
N GLY A 33 12.43 -6.85 0.67
CA GLY A 33 12.16 -8.20 0.20
C GLY A 33 10.68 -8.42 -0.11
N ARG A 34 10.41 -9.45 -0.91
CA ARG A 34 9.05 -9.87 -1.25
C ARG A 34 8.54 -10.89 -0.21
N PRO A 35 7.44 -10.59 0.51
CA PRO A 35 6.84 -11.56 1.41
C PRO A 35 6.41 -12.83 0.65
N PRO A 36 6.59 -14.03 1.23
CA PRO A 36 6.22 -15.29 0.58
C PRO A 36 4.72 -15.37 0.27
N ARG A 37 3.90 -14.68 1.07
CA ARG A 37 2.44 -14.62 0.92
C ARG A 37 1.91 -13.28 0.47
N LEU A 38 2.72 -12.53 -0.29
CA LEU A 38 2.32 -11.23 -0.81
C LEU A 38 1.00 -11.35 -1.59
N HIS A 39 -0.02 -10.65 -1.10
CA HIS A 39 -1.30 -10.49 -1.78
C HIS A 39 -1.25 -9.29 -2.73
N ARG A 40 -0.90 -8.11 -2.21
CA ARG A 40 -0.74 -6.88 -2.98
C ARG A 40 0.10 -5.85 -2.22
N VAL A 41 0.65 -4.89 -2.95
CA VAL A 41 1.19 -3.65 -2.38
C VAL A 41 0.23 -2.53 -2.75
N GLU A 42 -0.33 -1.88 -1.74
CA GLU A 42 -1.22 -0.73 -1.90
C GLU A 42 -0.41 0.54 -1.64
N VAL A 43 -0.53 1.50 -2.56
CA VAL A 43 0.13 2.80 -2.45
C VAL A 43 -0.97 3.86 -2.45
N CYS A 44 -1.03 4.64 -1.38
CA CYS A 44 -1.95 5.76 -1.24
C CYS A 44 -1.13 7.04 -1.25
N GLN A 45 -1.37 7.89 -2.24
CA GLN A 45 -0.75 9.20 -2.31
C GLN A 45 -1.44 10.18 -1.37
N HIS A 46 -0.63 10.99 -0.70
CA HIS A 46 -1.01 12.16 0.05
C HIS A 46 -0.34 13.40 -0.57
N HIS A 47 -0.71 14.59 -0.10
CA HIS A 47 -0.14 15.84 -0.59
C HIS A 47 1.37 15.94 -0.34
N ASN A 48 2.04 16.72 -1.18
CA ASN A 48 3.46 17.07 -1.08
C ASN A 48 4.37 15.84 -1.18
N GLY A 49 4.14 14.92 -2.12
CA GLY A 49 4.98 13.74 -2.34
C GLY A 49 5.06 12.80 -1.13
N ASN A 50 4.05 12.83 -0.24
CA ASN A 50 3.95 11.89 0.86
C ASN A 50 3.09 10.70 0.42
N TYR A 51 3.48 9.49 0.80
CA TYR A 51 2.75 8.28 0.44
C TYR A 51 2.58 7.38 1.66
N ARG A 52 1.47 6.66 1.72
CA ARG A 52 1.31 5.51 2.60
C ARG A 52 1.35 4.24 1.77
N VAL A 53 2.20 3.29 2.17
CA VAL A 53 2.31 2.00 1.50
C VAL A 53 1.95 0.89 2.46
N ASN A 54 0.99 0.04 2.07
CA ASN A 54 0.62 -1.15 2.83
C ASN A 54 1.00 -2.40 2.03
N ILE A 55 1.78 -3.28 2.64
CA ILE A 55 2.06 -4.62 2.13
C ILE A 55 1.01 -5.56 2.71
N TRP A 56 0.14 -6.07 1.84
CA TRP A 56 -0.92 -7.00 2.20
C TRP A 56 -0.46 -8.44 2.01
N GLU A 57 -0.70 -9.29 3.00
CA GLU A 57 -0.30 -10.69 3.00
C GLU A 57 -1.50 -11.61 3.25
N LYS A 58 -1.49 -12.77 2.60
CA LYS A 58 -2.44 -13.85 2.84
C LYS A 58 -2.09 -14.55 4.16
N LEU A 59 -3.09 -14.78 5.02
CA LEU A 59 -2.95 -15.62 6.21
C LEU A 59 -2.98 -17.10 5.84
N GLU A 60 -2.35 -17.93 6.68
CA GLU A 60 -2.54 -19.38 6.62
C GLU A 60 -4.04 -19.70 6.74
N PRO A 61 -4.59 -20.55 5.87
CA PRO A 61 -5.91 -21.11 6.12
C PRO A 61 -5.85 -21.95 7.40
N THR A 62 -6.56 -21.52 8.43
CA THR A 62 -6.52 -22.15 9.77
C THR A 62 -7.56 -23.27 9.94
N GLY A 63 -8.19 -23.76 8.86
CA GLY A 63 -9.21 -24.81 8.93
C GLY A 63 -9.74 -25.32 7.59
N ASP A 64 -10.64 -26.30 7.64
CA ASP A 64 -11.21 -27.10 6.53
C ASP A 64 -11.97 -26.33 5.43
N SER A 65 -11.96 -24.99 5.46
CA SER A 65 -12.66 -24.14 4.50
C SER A 65 -11.65 -23.47 3.55
N ALA A 66 -11.60 -23.95 2.32
CA ALA A 66 -10.81 -23.37 1.24
C ALA A 66 -11.35 -22.01 0.73
N TYR A 67 -12.47 -21.52 1.27
CA TYR A 67 -13.27 -20.46 0.62
C TYR A 67 -13.02 -19.04 1.11
N SER A 68 -12.12 -18.80 2.07
CA SER A 68 -11.73 -17.44 2.45
C SER A 68 -10.31 -17.39 3.00
N THR A 69 -9.33 -17.20 2.11
CA THR A 69 -7.99 -16.80 2.55
C THR A 69 -8.07 -15.38 3.11
N ALA A 70 -8.05 -15.25 4.43
CA ALA A 70 -8.02 -13.95 5.08
C ALA A 70 -6.73 -13.20 4.70
N VAL A 71 -6.83 -11.89 4.46
CA VAL A 71 -5.68 -11.03 4.16
C VAL A 71 -5.51 -9.99 5.26
N HIS A 72 -4.27 -9.62 5.55
CA HIS A 72 -3.96 -8.60 6.54
C HIS A 72 -2.80 -7.72 6.06
N ILE A 73 -2.58 -6.58 6.72
CA ILE A 73 -1.41 -5.73 6.46
C ILE A 73 -0.23 -6.31 7.24
N GLY A 74 0.75 -6.86 6.53
CA GLY A 74 2.00 -7.36 7.12
C GLY A 74 2.98 -6.23 7.45
N ALA A 75 3.00 -5.18 6.63
CA ALA A 75 3.79 -3.97 6.89
C ALA A 75 3.11 -2.71 6.35
N SER A 76 3.33 -1.58 7.04
CA SER A 76 2.83 -0.26 6.63
C SER A 76 3.94 0.77 6.74
N TYR A 77 4.12 1.59 5.71
CA TYR A 77 5.16 2.60 5.63
C TYR A 77 4.57 3.96 5.27
N TYR A 78 5.07 5.01 5.93
CA TYR A 78 4.92 6.38 5.50
C TYR A 78 6.18 6.82 4.77
N LEU A 79 6.04 7.28 3.54
CA LEU A 79 7.14 7.62 2.64
C LEU A 79 7.10 9.09 2.27
N LYS A 80 8.29 9.66 2.06
CA LYS A 80 8.50 10.89 1.31
C LYS A 80 9.20 10.51 0.01
N VAL A 81 8.61 10.91 -1.11
CA VAL A 81 9.08 10.57 -2.46
C VAL A 81 9.44 11.86 -3.20
N SER A 82 10.50 11.82 -4.00
CA SER A 82 10.93 12.91 -4.87
C SER A 82 9.99 13.04 -6.08
N ASP A 83 10.13 14.13 -6.82
CA ASP A 83 9.43 14.32 -8.11
C ASP A 83 9.89 13.31 -9.19
N SER A 84 11.01 12.61 -8.97
CA SER A 84 11.46 11.50 -9.83
C SER A 84 10.88 10.13 -9.44
N GLY A 85 10.13 10.05 -8.34
CA GLY A 85 9.61 8.79 -7.81
C GLY A 85 10.58 8.04 -6.88
N GLU A 86 11.71 8.63 -6.49
CA GLU A 86 12.68 8.04 -5.57
C GLU A 86 12.21 8.18 -4.11
N ILE A 87 12.32 7.11 -3.31
CA ILE A 87 11.99 7.17 -1.89
C ILE A 87 13.13 7.86 -1.12
N ILE A 88 12.89 9.09 -0.67
CA ILE A 88 13.87 9.91 0.07
C ILE A 88 13.81 9.60 1.58
N ARG A 89 12.61 9.36 2.12
CA ARG A 89 12.42 9.01 3.55
C ARG A 89 11.36 7.92 3.70
N SER A 90 11.51 7.14 4.76
CA SER A 90 10.57 6.08 5.16
C SER A 90 10.42 6.01 6.67
N ASN A 91 9.21 5.68 7.13
CA ASN A 91 8.93 5.34 8.52
C ASN A 91 7.90 4.20 8.59
N PRO A 92 8.25 3.03 9.17
CA PRO A 92 9.56 2.66 9.69
C PRO A 92 10.63 2.58 8.58
N PRO A 93 11.94 2.51 8.94
CA PRO A 93 13.01 2.39 7.94
C PRO A 93 12.83 1.15 7.05
N LEU A 94 13.05 1.31 5.74
CA LEU A 94 13.03 0.19 4.79
C LEU A 94 14.22 -0.74 5.04
N THR A 95 13.97 -1.79 5.81
CA THR A 95 14.92 -2.85 6.10
C THR A 95 14.35 -4.18 5.63
N LYS A 96 15.22 -5.15 5.37
CA LYS A 96 14.77 -6.50 4.99
C LYS A 96 13.85 -7.05 6.09
N LEU A 97 12.60 -7.30 5.71
CA LEU A 97 11.64 -7.91 6.60
C LEU A 97 12.06 -9.37 6.82
N ARG A 98 12.08 -9.80 8.09
CA ARG A 98 12.23 -11.21 8.43
C ARG A 98 10.85 -11.84 8.27
N PHE A 99 10.59 -12.43 7.12
CA PHE A 99 9.41 -13.24 6.92
C PHE A 99 9.58 -14.54 7.71
N LEU A 100 8.73 -14.75 8.71
CA LEU A 100 8.61 -16.06 9.34
C LEU A 100 7.93 -16.97 8.32
N ALA A 101 8.64 -18.03 7.94
CA ALA A 101 8.14 -19.05 7.01
C ALA A 101 7.08 -19.93 7.66
#